data_AF-A0AAE2C1F9-F1
#
_entry.id   AF-A0AAE2C1F9-F1
#
_cell.length_a   1.000
_cell.length_b   1.000
_cell.length_c   1.000
_cell.angle_alpha   90.00
_cell.angle_beta   90.00
_cell.angle_gamma   90.00
#
_symmetry.space_group_name_H-M   'P 1'
#
loop_
_entity.id
_entity.type
_entity.pdbx_description
1 polymer ?
#
loop_
_entity_poly.entity_id
_entity_poly.type
_entity_poly.pdbx_seq_one_letter_code
_entity_poly.pdbx_strand_id
1 'polypeptide(L)'
;MATRAALKFARECSVYRKAKSNNLSSRCFSTASTNTHTPQPPSPKKVPHSSKKGRLFTGAAIGLLIGGGAYASTVDEATFCGWLFSATKLVNPFFAFLDPEVAHRLAVSAAARGWVPIEKRQDPPILELEVWGRRFSNPIGLAAGFDKNAEAVEGLLGLGFGFVEVGSVTPVPQDGNPKPRIFRLRNEGAIINRCGFNSEGIVVVAKRLGAQHGKRKLETSSTLSPAVDDAIHGGKAGPGILGVNLGKNKTSEDAAADYVQGVHTLSQYADYLVINISSPNTPGLRQLQGRKQLKDLVKKVQAARDEMQWGEEGPPPLLVKIAPDLSKQDLEDIAAVALALRVDGLIISNTTIQRPDPVSKNPVAEETGGLSGKPLFNLSTNILKDMYVLTKGKIPLIGCGGVSSGEDAYKKIRAGATLVQLYTAFAYGGPALIPEIKAELAQCLERDGYKSIYEAVGADCRNREFLAISSVSPFLFYLKNLAEFMKLEAGVD
;
A
#
# COMPACT_ATOMS: atom_id res chain seq x y z
N MET A 1 11.57 16.23 -24.43
CA MET A 1 12.14 14.98 -23.86
C MET A 1 11.73 13.71 -24.62
N ALA A 2 10.55 13.64 -25.27
CA ALA A 2 10.12 12.46 -26.05
C ALA A 2 11.06 12.07 -27.20
N THR A 3 11.76 13.03 -27.82
CA THR A 3 12.66 12.79 -28.95
C THR A 3 13.93 12.02 -28.57
N ARG A 4 14.43 12.17 -27.34
CA ARG A 4 15.64 11.47 -26.87
C ARG A 4 15.40 9.99 -26.54
N ALA A 5 14.19 9.64 -26.09
CA ALA A 5 13.83 8.25 -25.78
C ALA A 5 13.66 7.41 -27.06
N ALA A 6 13.05 7.99 -28.10
CA ALA A 6 12.85 7.33 -29.40
C ALA A 6 14.18 7.03 -30.13
N LEU A 7 15.15 7.96 -30.05
CA LEU A 7 16.48 7.80 -30.65
C LEU A 7 17.33 6.70 -29.97
N LYS A 8 17.15 6.50 -28.66
CA LYS A 8 17.85 5.45 -27.91
C LYS A 8 17.34 4.05 -28.29
N PHE A 9 16.01 3.91 -28.43
CA PHE A 9 15.37 2.66 -28.84
C PHE A 9 15.75 2.25 -30.27
N ALA A 10 15.82 3.21 -31.21
CA ALA A 10 16.20 2.94 -32.60
C ALA A 10 17.66 2.46 -32.75
N ARG A 11 18.58 2.96 -31.93
CA ARG A 11 19.99 2.51 -31.94
C ARG A 11 20.15 1.08 -31.42
N GLU A 12 19.42 0.71 -30.37
CA GLU A 12 19.50 -0.64 -29.78
C GLU A 12 18.93 -1.73 -30.72
N CYS A 13 17.88 -1.42 -31.48
CA CYS A 13 17.35 -2.35 -32.49
C CYS A 13 18.28 -2.55 -33.70
N SER A 14 19.11 -1.56 -34.06
CA SER A 14 20.05 -1.66 -35.17
C SER A 14 21.23 -2.60 -34.86
N VAL A 15 21.70 -2.61 -33.61
CA VAL A 15 22.79 -3.48 -33.14
C VAL A 15 22.38 -4.95 -33.14
N TYR A 16 21.11 -5.26 -32.85
CA TYR A 16 20.62 -6.64 -32.81
C TYR A 16 20.47 -7.29 -34.21
N ARG A 17 20.21 -6.49 -35.25
CA ARG A 17 20.13 -7.00 -36.63
C ARG A 17 21.49 -7.33 -37.25
N LYS A 18 22.56 -6.68 -36.81
CA LYS A 18 23.91 -6.88 -37.37
C LYS A 18 24.62 -8.15 -36.84
N ALA A 19 24.16 -8.69 -35.70
CA ALA A 19 24.77 -9.87 -35.05
C ALA A 19 24.28 -11.23 -35.62
N LYS A 20 23.25 -11.26 -36.46
CA LYS A 20 22.65 -12.53 -36.95
C LYS A 20 22.98 -12.89 -38.41
N SER A 21 23.87 -12.14 -39.07
CA SER A 21 24.19 -12.31 -40.50
C SER A 21 25.55 -12.96 -40.81
N ASN A 22 26.38 -13.26 -39.80
CA ASN A 22 27.68 -13.90 -40.02
C ASN A 22 27.70 -15.28 -39.37
N ASN A 23 27.29 -16.30 -40.12
CA ASN A 23 27.77 -17.69 -39.98
C ASN A 23 27.00 -18.59 -40.96
N LEU A 24 27.49 -18.71 -42.21
CA LEU A 24 27.25 -19.88 -43.08
C LEU A 24 27.99 -19.70 -44.42
N SER A 25 29.26 -20.11 -44.51
CA SER A 25 29.90 -20.48 -45.78
C SER A 25 31.24 -21.19 -45.53
N SER A 26 31.33 -22.49 -45.85
CA SER A 26 32.49 -23.09 -46.53
C SER A 26 32.29 -24.59 -46.75
N ARG A 27 32.39 -25.01 -48.02
CA ARG A 27 32.71 -26.35 -48.62
C ARG A 27 31.85 -26.51 -49.88
N CYS A 28 32.29 -27.07 -51.00
CA CYS A 28 33.58 -27.30 -51.65
C CYS A 28 33.21 -27.74 -53.09
N PHE A 29 34.14 -27.61 -54.02
CA PHE A 29 34.05 -27.90 -55.46
C PHE A 29 33.50 -29.29 -55.84
N SER A 30 32.81 -29.39 -56.99
CA SER A 30 33.22 -30.25 -58.11
C SER A 30 32.40 -30.01 -59.39
N THR A 31 33.06 -30.25 -60.52
CA THR A 31 32.76 -30.05 -61.94
C THR A 31 31.82 -31.09 -62.56
N ALA A 32 31.03 -30.72 -63.59
CA ALA A 32 30.83 -31.50 -64.82
C ALA A 32 29.96 -30.75 -65.85
N SER A 33 30.27 -30.97 -67.13
CA SER A 33 29.71 -30.32 -68.31
C SER A 33 28.49 -31.03 -68.91
N THR A 34 27.93 -30.36 -69.94
CA THR A 34 27.25 -30.86 -71.14
C THR A 34 25.71 -31.03 -71.20
N ASN A 35 25.20 -30.38 -72.25
CA ASN A 35 24.07 -30.72 -73.14
C ASN A 35 22.65 -30.23 -72.82
N THR A 36 22.34 -29.08 -73.45
CA THR A 36 21.21 -28.83 -74.39
C THR A 36 19.89 -29.57 -74.16
N HIS A 37 18.88 -28.82 -73.70
CA HIS A 37 17.52 -28.87 -74.24
C HIS A 37 16.81 -27.52 -73.99
N THR A 38 16.15 -27.04 -75.03
CA THR A 38 15.39 -25.77 -75.15
C THR A 38 14.25 -25.66 -74.12
N PRO A 39 14.15 -24.57 -73.33
CA PRO A 39 13.01 -24.36 -72.44
C PRO A 39 11.89 -23.54 -73.11
N GLN A 40 10.64 -24.03 -73.01
CA GLN A 40 9.45 -23.19 -73.22
C GLN A 40 9.32 -22.13 -72.11
N PRO A 41 8.79 -20.93 -72.39
CA PRO A 41 8.69 -19.88 -71.38
C PRO A 41 7.65 -20.23 -70.30
N PRO A 42 7.98 -20.10 -69.00
CA PRO A 42 7.00 -20.23 -67.93
C PRO A 42 6.01 -19.06 -67.96
N SER A 43 4.73 -19.36 -67.79
CA SER A 43 3.66 -18.36 -67.67
C SER A 43 3.89 -17.43 -66.47
N PRO A 44 3.52 -16.14 -66.57
CA PRO A 44 3.82 -15.17 -65.52
C PRO A 44 3.06 -15.50 -64.23
N LYS A 45 3.81 -15.69 -63.14
CA LYS A 45 3.27 -15.85 -61.79
C LYS A 45 2.48 -14.58 -61.42
N LYS A 46 1.16 -14.71 -61.24
CA LYS A 46 0.29 -13.63 -60.76
C LYS A 46 0.75 -13.18 -59.37
N VAL A 47 1.19 -11.93 -59.26
CA VAL A 47 1.44 -11.27 -57.98
C VAL A 47 0.09 -11.16 -57.24
N PRO A 48 -0.03 -11.60 -55.96
CA PRO A 48 -1.28 -11.45 -55.24
C PRO A 48 -1.59 -9.95 -55.04
N HIS A 49 -2.68 -9.46 -55.63
CA HIS A 49 -3.16 -8.13 -55.34
C HIS A 49 -3.65 -8.06 -53.89
N SER A 50 -3.09 -7.15 -53.09
CA SER A 50 -3.59 -6.89 -51.74
C SER A 50 -5.05 -6.45 -51.79
N SER A 51 -5.92 -7.16 -51.09
CA SER A 51 -7.36 -6.90 -51.04
C SER A 51 -7.66 -5.45 -50.65
N LYS A 52 -8.61 -4.81 -51.35
CA LYS A 52 -9.11 -3.45 -51.03
C LYS A 52 -9.59 -3.34 -49.58
N LYS A 53 -10.14 -4.43 -49.00
CA LYS A 53 -10.54 -4.48 -47.58
C LYS A 53 -9.32 -4.34 -46.66
N GLY A 54 -8.22 -5.01 -46.95
CA GLY A 54 -6.98 -4.90 -46.16
C GLY A 54 -6.42 -3.48 -46.13
N ARG A 55 -6.44 -2.77 -47.27
CA ARG A 55 -6.00 -1.35 -47.33
C ARG A 55 -6.91 -0.42 -46.54
N LEU A 56 -8.22 -0.65 -46.56
CA LEU A 56 -9.20 0.14 -45.81
C LEU A 56 -9.02 -0.04 -44.29
N PHE A 57 -8.85 -1.29 -43.83
CA PHE A 57 -8.57 -1.58 -42.42
C PHE A 57 -7.25 -0.97 -41.95
N THR A 58 -6.18 -1.08 -42.75
CA THR A 58 -4.89 -0.46 -42.42
C THR A 58 -5.00 1.07 -42.40
N GLY A 59 -5.69 1.68 -43.35
CA GLY A 59 -5.92 3.12 -43.40
C GLY A 59 -6.73 3.63 -42.21
N ALA A 60 -7.80 2.93 -41.83
CA ALA A 60 -8.60 3.25 -40.66
C ALA A 60 -7.81 3.12 -39.35
N ALA A 61 -6.99 2.07 -39.21
CA ALA A 61 -6.13 1.88 -38.04
C ALA A 61 -5.07 2.99 -37.91
N ILE A 62 -4.43 3.38 -39.03
CA ILE A 62 -3.48 4.50 -39.06
C ILE A 62 -4.19 5.83 -38.76
N GLY A 63 -5.37 6.05 -39.32
CA GLY A 63 -6.18 7.24 -39.06
C GLY A 63 -6.59 7.38 -37.59
N LEU A 64 -6.99 6.27 -36.95
CA LEU A 64 -7.27 6.22 -35.51
C LEU A 64 -6.02 6.47 -34.65
N LEU A 65 -4.86 5.93 -35.05
CA LEU A 65 -3.60 6.17 -34.35
C LEU A 65 -3.15 7.63 -34.45
N ILE A 66 -3.23 8.22 -35.65
CA ILE A 66 -2.83 9.63 -35.88
C ILE A 66 -3.83 10.57 -35.21
N GLY A 67 -5.14 10.36 -35.42
CA GLY A 67 -6.20 11.18 -34.83
C GLY A 67 -6.23 11.08 -33.30
N GLY A 68 -6.10 9.85 -32.77
CA GLY A 68 -5.98 9.61 -31.32
C GLY A 68 -4.71 10.21 -30.73
N GLY A 69 -3.58 10.11 -31.42
CA GLY A 69 -2.32 10.74 -31.01
C GLY A 69 -2.38 12.28 -31.00
N ALA A 70 -3.02 12.88 -32.03
CA ALA A 70 -3.25 14.31 -32.10
C ALA A 70 -4.19 14.79 -30.98
N TYR A 71 -5.31 14.09 -30.74
CA TYR A 71 -6.23 14.42 -29.65
C TYR A 71 -5.58 14.27 -28.27
N ALA A 72 -4.80 13.21 -28.05
CA ALA A 72 -4.03 13.01 -26.82
C ALA A 72 -2.96 14.09 -26.61
N SER A 73 -2.45 14.70 -27.68
CA SER A 73 -1.49 15.81 -27.59
C SER A 73 -2.13 17.15 -27.23
N THR A 74 -3.46 17.26 -27.31
CA THR A 74 -4.21 18.49 -27.00
C THR A 74 -4.86 18.51 -25.62
N VAL A 75 -4.88 17.38 -24.90
CA VAL A 75 -5.47 17.32 -23.55
C VAL A 75 -4.44 17.70 -22.48
N ASP A 76 -4.94 18.25 -21.37
CA ASP A 76 -4.11 18.57 -20.21
C ASP A 76 -3.57 17.29 -19.53
N GLU A 77 -2.51 17.47 -18.74
CA GLU A 77 -1.79 16.37 -18.08
C GLU A 77 -2.70 15.56 -17.14
N ALA A 78 -3.66 16.21 -16.47
CA ALA A 78 -4.57 15.56 -15.53
C ALA A 78 -5.62 14.69 -16.26
N THR A 79 -6.15 15.16 -17.39
CA THR A 79 -7.04 14.37 -18.25
C THR A 79 -6.33 13.15 -18.83
N PHE A 80 -5.12 13.35 -19.37
CA PHE A 80 -4.31 12.24 -19.90
C PHE A 80 -3.97 11.21 -18.82
N CYS A 81 -3.59 11.67 -17.63
CA CYS A 81 -3.39 10.83 -16.45
C CYS A 81 -4.65 10.00 -16.12
N GLY A 82 -5.84 10.63 -16.10
CA GLY A 82 -7.10 9.95 -15.87
C GLY A 82 -7.38 8.81 -16.86
N TRP A 83 -7.02 8.98 -18.13
CA TRP A 83 -7.10 7.91 -19.13
C TRP A 83 -6.12 6.77 -18.85
N LEU A 84 -4.87 7.07 -18.46
CA LEU A 84 -3.89 6.04 -18.10
C LEU A 84 -4.37 5.20 -16.92
N PHE A 85 -4.89 5.84 -15.87
CA PHE A 85 -5.49 5.12 -14.74
C PHE A 85 -6.68 4.27 -15.20
N SER A 86 -7.58 4.82 -16.02
CA SER A 86 -8.73 4.07 -16.55
C SER A 86 -8.31 2.87 -17.39
N ALA A 87 -7.25 2.99 -18.19
CA ALA A 87 -6.71 1.88 -18.98
C ALA A 87 -6.23 0.72 -18.09
N THR A 88 -5.78 1.00 -16.86
CA THR A 88 -5.38 -0.08 -15.93
C THR A 88 -6.55 -0.99 -15.55
N LYS A 89 -7.81 -0.54 -15.62
CA LYS A 89 -8.99 -1.41 -15.41
C LYS A 89 -9.11 -2.51 -16.46
N LEU A 90 -8.61 -2.26 -17.67
CA LEU A 90 -8.58 -3.27 -18.74
C LEU A 90 -7.40 -4.23 -18.56
N VAL A 91 -6.27 -3.73 -18.04
CA VAL A 91 -5.05 -4.53 -17.85
C VAL A 91 -5.12 -5.41 -16.59
N ASN A 92 -5.71 -4.90 -15.51
CA ASN A 92 -5.66 -5.55 -14.20
C ASN A 92 -6.32 -6.93 -14.16
N PRO A 93 -7.46 -7.19 -14.85
CA PRO A 93 -8.04 -8.54 -14.93
C PRO A 93 -7.07 -9.60 -15.45
N PHE A 94 -6.08 -9.24 -16.28
CA PHE A 94 -5.10 -10.19 -16.78
C PHE A 94 -4.12 -10.69 -15.71
N PHE A 95 -3.85 -9.91 -14.65
CA PHE A 95 -3.06 -10.36 -13.50
C PHE A 95 -3.72 -11.50 -12.75
N ALA A 96 -5.04 -11.67 -12.92
CA ALA A 96 -5.78 -12.77 -12.37
C ALA A 96 -5.34 -14.11 -13.01
N PHE A 97 -4.91 -14.15 -14.27
CA PHE A 97 -4.45 -15.40 -14.91
C PHE A 97 -3.06 -15.86 -14.47
N LEU A 98 -2.31 -15.01 -13.78
CA LEU A 98 -0.99 -15.33 -13.27
C LEU A 98 -1.06 -15.92 -11.85
N ASP A 99 -0.06 -16.72 -11.48
CA ASP A 99 0.21 -17.06 -10.09
C ASP A 99 0.26 -15.76 -9.24
N PRO A 100 -0.36 -15.72 -8.05
CA PRO A 100 -0.44 -14.51 -7.24
C PRO A 100 0.92 -13.92 -6.86
N GLU A 101 1.93 -14.76 -6.59
CA GLU A 101 3.26 -14.26 -6.22
C GLU A 101 4.01 -13.75 -7.47
N VAL A 102 3.86 -14.38 -8.63
CA VAL A 102 4.38 -13.88 -9.91
C VAL A 102 3.73 -12.57 -10.32
N ALA A 103 2.40 -12.49 -10.25
CA ALA A 103 1.63 -11.26 -10.50
C ALA A 103 2.10 -10.11 -9.63
N HIS A 104 2.27 -10.37 -8.33
CA HIS A 104 2.73 -9.39 -7.37
C HIS A 104 4.15 -8.90 -7.67
N ARG A 105 5.09 -9.83 -7.95
CA ARG A 105 6.45 -9.45 -8.37
C ARG A 105 6.44 -8.60 -9.64
N LEU A 106 5.62 -8.95 -10.63
CA LEU A 106 5.50 -8.15 -11.85
C LEU A 106 4.98 -6.74 -11.54
N ALA A 107 3.98 -6.60 -10.67
CA ALA A 107 3.43 -5.30 -10.28
C ALA A 107 4.47 -4.42 -9.56
N VAL A 108 5.20 -4.97 -8.58
CA VAL A 108 6.30 -4.25 -7.88
C VAL A 108 7.38 -3.85 -8.89
N SER A 109 7.76 -4.77 -9.78
CA SER A 109 8.79 -4.51 -10.79
C SER A 109 8.37 -3.48 -11.84
N ALA A 110 7.08 -3.41 -12.17
CA ALA A 110 6.53 -2.38 -13.05
C ALA A 110 6.56 -1.01 -12.35
N ALA A 111 6.15 -0.94 -11.08
CA ALA A 111 6.21 0.28 -10.29
C ALA A 111 7.65 0.78 -10.11
N ALA A 112 8.59 -0.11 -9.78
CA ALA A 112 10.02 0.20 -9.65
C ALA A 112 10.65 0.77 -10.95
N ARG A 113 10.12 0.39 -12.12
CA ARG A 113 10.58 0.88 -13.43
C ARG A 113 9.81 2.11 -13.94
N GLY A 114 8.82 2.60 -13.19
CA GLY A 114 7.97 3.71 -13.62
C GLY A 114 7.03 3.34 -14.77
N TRP A 115 6.64 2.07 -14.90
CA TRP A 115 5.67 1.59 -15.90
C TRP A 115 4.22 1.66 -15.41
N VAL A 116 4.00 2.23 -14.23
CA VAL A 116 2.69 2.50 -13.66
C VAL A 116 2.32 3.97 -13.91
N PRO A 117 1.03 4.32 -14.00
CA PRO A 117 0.64 5.71 -14.18
C PRO A 117 1.05 6.55 -12.96
N ILE A 118 1.39 7.81 -13.19
CA ILE A 118 1.67 8.77 -12.11
C ILE A 118 0.44 9.64 -11.93
N GLU A 119 -0.08 9.74 -10.71
CA GLU A 119 -1.21 10.61 -10.38
C GLU A 119 -0.76 12.08 -10.46
N LYS A 120 -1.48 12.83 -11.29
CA LYS A 120 -1.21 14.25 -11.57
C LYS A 120 -2.37 15.15 -11.16
N ARG A 121 -3.52 14.57 -10.84
CA ARG A 121 -4.65 15.30 -10.28
C ARG A 121 -4.35 15.67 -8.83
N GLN A 122 -4.86 16.81 -8.41
CA GLN A 122 -4.77 17.22 -7.02
C GLN A 122 -5.70 16.38 -6.16
N ASP A 123 -5.26 16.08 -4.94
CA ASP A 123 -6.13 15.46 -3.95
C ASP A 123 -7.24 16.45 -3.53
N PRO A 124 -8.48 15.98 -3.27
CA PRO A 124 -9.51 16.83 -2.69
C PRO A 124 -9.03 17.43 -1.35
N PRO A 125 -9.07 18.76 -1.14
CA PRO A 125 -8.51 19.40 0.05
C PRO A 125 -9.08 18.90 1.38
N ILE A 126 -10.33 18.42 1.39
CA ILE A 126 -10.98 17.84 2.57
C ILE A 126 -10.29 16.56 3.10
N LEU A 127 -9.48 15.90 2.25
CA LEU A 127 -8.72 14.71 2.61
C LEU A 127 -7.37 15.04 3.27
N GLU A 128 -6.92 16.28 3.18
CA GLU A 128 -5.65 16.70 3.73
C GLU A 128 -5.69 16.69 5.27
N LEU A 129 -4.61 16.22 5.89
CA LEU A 129 -4.46 16.17 7.34
C LEU A 129 -3.00 16.19 7.77
N GLU A 130 -2.72 16.69 8.97
CA GLU A 130 -1.41 16.61 9.59
C GLU A 130 -1.43 15.55 10.70
N VAL A 131 -0.55 14.55 10.64
CA VAL A 131 -0.41 13.51 11.68
C VAL A 131 1.06 13.41 12.05
N TRP A 132 1.36 13.38 13.36
CA TRP A 132 2.74 13.33 13.88
C TRP A 132 3.65 14.47 13.40
N GLY A 133 3.11 15.68 13.24
CA GLY A 133 3.86 16.82 12.69
C GLY A 133 4.16 16.70 11.18
N ARG A 134 3.54 15.73 10.49
CA ARG A 134 3.73 15.49 9.05
C ARG A 134 2.44 15.70 8.29
N ARG A 135 2.51 16.42 7.18
CA ARG A 135 1.36 16.70 6.31
C ARG A 135 1.14 15.55 5.32
N PHE A 136 -0.06 14.97 5.33
CA PHE A 136 -0.53 13.97 4.39
C PHE A 136 -1.51 14.63 3.43
N SER A 137 -1.29 14.47 2.11
CA SER A 137 -2.20 15.03 1.10
C SER A 137 -3.56 14.30 1.06
N ASN A 138 -3.58 13.04 1.47
CA ASN A 138 -4.78 12.23 1.66
C ASN A 138 -4.50 11.10 2.68
N PRO A 139 -5.54 10.49 3.31
CA PRO A 139 -5.36 9.50 4.37
C PRO A 139 -5.21 8.06 3.84
N ILE A 140 -5.10 7.86 2.53
CA ILE A 140 -5.09 6.53 1.90
C ILE A 140 -3.66 6.09 1.64
N GLY A 141 -3.26 4.99 2.27
CA GLY A 141 -1.91 4.43 2.13
C GLY A 141 -1.88 2.98 1.68
N LEU A 142 -0.68 2.52 1.32
CA LEU A 142 -0.39 1.13 1.00
C LEU A 142 0.16 0.41 2.25
N ALA A 143 -0.45 -0.71 2.63
CA ALA A 143 0.01 -1.52 3.76
C ALA A 143 1.34 -2.24 3.49
N ALA A 144 2.07 -2.54 4.58
CA ALA A 144 3.21 -3.45 4.52
C ALA A 144 2.87 -4.80 3.92
N GLY A 145 3.90 -5.42 3.37
CA GLY A 145 3.88 -6.70 2.69
C GLY A 145 3.81 -6.56 1.18
N PHE A 146 3.40 -5.39 0.66
CA PHE A 146 3.37 -5.15 -0.79
C PHE A 146 4.76 -4.86 -1.34
N ASP A 147 5.44 -3.82 -0.85
CA ASP A 147 6.84 -3.57 -1.19
C ASP A 147 7.76 -4.00 -0.04
N LYS A 148 8.01 -5.31 0.05
CA LYS A 148 8.76 -5.89 1.17
C LYS A 148 10.19 -5.40 1.26
N ASN A 149 10.79 -5.08 0.12
CA ASN A 149 12.21 -4.79 0.03
C ASN A 149 12.54 -3.36 -0.42
N ALA A 150 11.56 -2.44 -0.35
CA ALA A 150 11.68 -1.04 -0.79
C ALA A 150 12.15 -0.88 -2.25
N GLU A 151 11.65 -1.75 -3.13
CA GLU A 151 11.99 -1.76 -4.56
C GLU A 151 11.30 -0.64 -5.35
N ALA A 152 10.11 -0.22 -4.91
CA ALA A 152 9.18 0.53 -5.74
C ALA A 152 8.56 1.76 -5.04
N VAL A 153 9.11 2.22 -3.91
CA VAL A 153 8.55 3.32 -3.10
C VAL A 153 8.15 4.54 -3.94
N GLU A 154 9.04 5.07 -4.78
CA GLU A 154 8.77 6.25 -5.63
C GLU A 154 7.61 6.00 -6.59
N GLY A 155 7.60 4.85 -7.28
CA GLY A 155 6.53 4.48 -8.19
C GLY A 155 5.19 4.25 -7.48
N LEU A 156 5.21 3.69 -6.27
CA LEU A 156 4.01 3.45 -5.47
C LEU A 156 3.44 4.75 -4.89
N LEU A 157 4.27 5.65 -4.37
CA LEU A 157 3.83 6.99 -3.97
C LEU A 157 3.30 7.76 -5.19
N GLY A 158 3.97 7.63 -6.34
CA GLY A 158 3.55 8.21 -7.62
C GLY A 158 2.17 7.76 -8.09
N LEU A 159 1.65 6.62 -7.65
CA LEU A 159 0.27 6.19 -7.95
C LEU A 159 -0.81 7.04 -7.24
N GLY A 160 -0.42 7.91 -6.32
CA GLY A 160 -1.33 8.82 -5.61
C GLY A 160 -1.74 8.37 -4.21
N PHE A 161 -1.04 7.40 -3.61
CA PHE A 161 -1.14 7.11 -2.18
C PHE A 161 -0.58 8.28 -1.36
N GLY A 162 -1.25 8.68 -0.29
CA GLY A 162 -0.71 9.66 0.66
C GLY A 162 0.50 9.13 1.44
N PHE A 163 0.60 7.80 1.60
CA PHE A 163 1.73 7.14 2.24
C PHE A 163 1.91 5.67 1.81
N VAL A 164 3.13 5.16 1.92
CA VAL A 164 3.47 3.75 1.62
C VAL A 164 4.21 3.15 2.80
N GLU A 165 3.84 1.95 3.21
CA GLU A 165 4.57 1.18 4.23
C GLU A 165 5.34 0.02 3.57
N VAL A 166 6.68 0.05 3.62
CA VAL A 166 7.54 -1.05 3.15
C VAL A 166 7.75 -2.12 4.22
N GLY A 167 8.24 -3.30 3.83
CA GLY A 167 8.54 -4.39 4.76
C GLY A 167 7.42 -5.41 4.88
N SER A 168 7.36 -6.25 5.92
CA SER A 168 8.25 -6.27 7.08
C SER A 168 9.68 -6.68 6.73
N VAL A 169 10.62 -5.82 7.10
CA VAL A 169 12.05 -6.03 6.92
C VAL A 169 12.61 -6.79 8.11
N THR A 170 13.39 -7.82 7.84
CA THR A 170 14.12 -8.60 8.85
C THR A 170 15.60 -8.24 8.84
N PRO A 171 16.34 -8.37 9.96
CA PRO A 171 17.78 -8.16 9.98
C PRO A 171 18.54 -8.95 8.92
N VAL A 172 18.39 -10.28 8.94
CA VAL A 172 19.04 -11.20 8.01
C VAL A 172 18.07 -11.54 6.87
N PRO A 173 18.56 -11.76 5.63
CA PRO A 173 17.72 -12.25 4.54
C PRO A 173 17.07 -13.59 4.89
N GLN A 174 15.83 -13.79 4.43
CA GLN A 174 15.15 -15.08 4.54
C GLN A 174 14.12 -15.25 3.42
N ASP A 175 14.01 -16.46 2.87
CA ASP A 175 13.12 -16.76 1.75
C ASP A 175 11.63 -16.76 2.14
N GLY A 176 11.33 -16.87 3.43
CA GLY A 176 9.99 -17.11 3.97
C GLY A 176 9.59 -18.59 3.95
N ASN A 177 8.30 -18.88 4.06
CA ASN A 177 7.79 -20.26 4.02
C ASN A 177 7.72 -20.81 2.57
N PRO A 178 7.71 -22.15 2.38
CA PRO A 178 7.65 -22.78 1.05
C PRO A 178 6.44 -22.35 0.20
N LYS A 179 6.61 -22.39 -1.13
CA LYS A 179 5.54 -22.10 -2.11
C LYS A 179 4.73 -23.36 -2.45
N PRO A 180 3.45 -23.24 -2.85
CA PRO A 180 2.64 -22.01 -2.91
C PRO A 180 2.24 -21.50 -1.52
N ARG A 181 2.16 -20.17 -1.39
CA ARG A 181 1.96 -19.48 -0.10
C ARG A 181 1.09 -18.23 -0.15
N ILE A 182 0.50 -17.95 -1.31
CA ILE A 182 -0.49 -16.89 -1.50
C ILE A 182 -1.60 -17.52 -2.33
N PHE A 183 -2.84 -17.39 -1.86
CA PHE A 183 -4.00 -18.01 -2.46
C PHE A 183 -5.12 -16.98 -2.61
N ARG A 184 -5.70 -16.88 -3.80
CA ARG A 184 -6.73 -15.89 -4.14
C ARG A 184 -8.12 -16.52 -4.03
N LEU A 185 -8.98 -15.91 -3.24
CA LEU A 185 -10.40 -16.20 -3.11
C LEU A 185 -11.16 -15.08 -3.79
N ARG A 186 -11.26 -15.15 -5.12
CA ARG A 186 -11.69 -14.01 -5.96
C ARG A 186 -13.13 -13.59 -5.71
N ASN A 187 -14.03 -14.56 -5.55
CA ASN A 187 -15.45 -14.30 -5.36
C ASN A 187 -15.70 -13.61 -4.01
N GLU A 188 -14.85 -13.89 -3.04
CA GLU A 188 -14.87 -13.35 -1.69
C GLU A 188 -14.07 -12.04 -1.57
N GLY A 189 -13.34 -11.63 -2.61
CA GLY A 189 -12.45 -10.47 -2.58
C GLY A 189 -11.35 -10.61 -1.52
N ALA A 190 -10.78 -11.81 -1.38
CA ALA A 190 -9.93 -12.19 -0.27
C ALA A 190 -8.63 -12.91 -0.68
N ILE A 191 -7.61 -12.82 0.17
CA ILE A 191 -6.34 -13.53 0.00
C ILE A 191 -5.99 -14.23 1.30
N ILE A 192 -5.66 -15.53 1.21
CA ILE A 192 -4.97 -16.26 2.28
C ILE A 192 -3.47 -16.26 1.95
N ASN A 193 -2.63 -15.94 2.92
CA ASN A 193 -1.18 -15.98 2.74
C ASN A 193 -0.44 -16.58 3.94
N ARG A 194 0.63 -17.30 3.65
CA ARG A 194 1.56 -17.87 4.64
C ARG A 194 3.00 -17.50 4.37
N CYS A 195 3.28 -16.28 3.90
CA CYS A 195 4.63 -15.88 3.44
C CYS A 195 5.75 -16.04 4.49
N GLY A 196 5.49 -15.70 5.76
CA GLY A 196 6.50 -15.82 6.83
C GLY A 196 7.69 -14.87 6.69
N PHE A 197 7.43 -13.57 6.50
CA PHE A 197 8.45 -12.52 6.37
C PHE A 197 9.57 -12.83 5.36
N ASN A 198 9.24 -13.19 4.12
CA ASN A 198 10.25 -13.22 3.07
C ASN A 198 10.81 -11.81 2.83
N SER A 199 12.13 -11.66 2.96
CA SER A 199 12.84 -10.39 3.05
C SER A 199 14.27 -10.56 2.54
N GLU A 200 14.76 -9.60 1.76
CA GLU A 200 16.16 -9.57 1.29
C GLU A 200 17.15 -9.06 2.36
N GLY A 201 16.66 -8.83 3.59
CA GLY A 201 17.47 -8.42 4.72
C GLY A 201 17.69 -6.91 4.82
N ILE A 202 18.05 -6.46 6.02
CA ILE A 202 18.10 -5.05 6.37
C ILE A 202 19.13 -4.27 5.57
N VAL A 203 20.27 -4.90 5.23
CA VAL A 203 21.37 -4.27 4.48
C VAL A 203 20.92 -3.90 3.06
N VAL A 204 20.21 -4.81 2.38
CA VAL A 204 19.71 -4.57 1.02
C VAL A 204 18.65 -3.47 1.02
N VAL A 205 17.73 -3.53 1.99
CA VAL A 205 16.68 -2.52 2.12
C VAL A 205 17.26 -1.15 2.47
N ALA A 206 18.22 -1.07 3.40
CA ALA A 206 18.91 0.17 3.75
C ALA A 206 19.60 0.79 2.53
N LYS A 207 20.27 -0.01 1.69
CA LYS A 207 20.88 0.48 0.46
C LYS A 207 19.87 1.08 -0.51
N ARG A 208 18.71 0.43 -0.69
CA ARG A 208 17.63 0.94 -1.57
C ARG A 208 17.02 2.22 -1.00
N LEU A 209 16.70 2.24 0.29
CA LEU A 209 16.15 3.41 0.96
C LEU A 209 17.13 4.58 0.95
N GLY A 210 18.41 4.36 1.20
CA GLY A 210 19.44 5.39 1.10
C GLY A 210 19.56 6.00 -0.30
N ALA A 211 19.49 5.19 -1.35
CA ALA A 211 19.49 5.67 -2.73
C ALA A 211 18.25 6.52 -3.10
N GLN A 212 17.12 6.28 -2.43
CA GLN A 212 15.87 7.01 -2.63
C GLN A 212 15.75 8.23 -1.70
N HIS A 213 16.33 8.17 -0.50
CA HIS A 213 16.19 9.20 0.53
C HIS A 213 16.74 10.56 0.08
N GLY A 214 17.90 10.58 -0.58
CA GLY A 214 18.47 11.82 -1.12
C GLY A 214 17.57 12.51 -2.15
N LYS A 215 16.85 11.73 -2.96
CA LYS A 215 15.88 12.28 -3.94
C LYS A 215 14.65 12.87 -3.23
N ARG A 216 14.06 12.11 -2.30
CA ARG A 216 12.89 12.56 -1.54
C ARG A 216 13.16 13.85 -0.76
N LYS A 217 14.31 13.97 -0.09
CA LYS A 217 14.65 15.19 0.68
C LYS A 217 14.84 16.43 -0.20
N LEU A 218 15.39 16.26 -1.40
CA LEU A 218 15.60 17.36 -2.35
C LEU A 218 14.26 17.88 -2.91
N GLU A 219 13.32 16.98 -3.19
CA GLU A 219 11.97 17.33 -3.64
C GLU A 219 11.22 18.15 -2.56
N THR A 220 11.29 17.75 -1.29
CA THR A 220 10.70 18.51 -0.17
C THR A 220 11.31 19.90 0.01
N SER A 221 12.62 20.06 -0.22
CA SER A 221 13.30 21.35 -0.04
C SER A 221 12.97 22.34 -1.17
N SER A 222 12.73 21.83 -2.39
CA SER A 222 12.35 22.64 -3.55
C SER A 222 10.93 23.23 -3.49
N THR A 223 10.11 22.77 -2.54
CA THR A 223 8.73 23.25 -2.31
C THR A 223 8.62 24.24 -1.12
N LEU A 224 9.71 24.52 -0.40
CA LEU A 224 9.77 25.43 0.75
C LEU A 224 10.41 26.79 0.41
N SER A 225 10.13 27.38 -0.77
CA SER A 225 10.54 28.77 -1.05
C SER A 225 9.56 29.77 -0.40
N PRO A 226 10.03 30.84 0.26
CA PRO A 226 9.16 31.83 0.90
C PRO A 226 8.46 32.71 -0.15
N ALA A 227 7.21 33.07 0.14
CA ALA A 227 6.26 33.75 -0.73
C ALA A 227 6.76 35.07 -1.32
N VAL A 228 6.47 35.29 -2.61
CA VAL A 228 6.13 36.59 -3.20
C VAL A 228 4.99 36.36 -4.21
N ASP A 229 4.01 37.26 -4.19
CA ASP A 229 2.70 37.27 -4.87
C ASP A 229 2.62 36.68 -6.29
N ASP A 230 1.66 35.78 -6.51
CA ASP A 230 0.52 35.92 -7.43
C ASP A 230 -0.11 34.56 -7.77
N ALA A 231 -1.44 34.53 -7.79
CA ALA A 231 -2.27 33.34 -7.89
C ALA A 231 -2.14 32.58 -9.22
N ILE A 232 -1.71 31.31 -9.19
CA ILE A 232 -2.19 30.23 -10.08
C ILE A 232 -2.19 28.90 -9.31
N HIS A 233 -3.34 28.23 -9.30
CA HIS A 233 -3.58 26.90 -8.72
C HIS A 233 -2.70 25.83 -9.38
N GLY A 234 -2.01 25.03 -8.56
CA GLY A 234 -1.17 23.92 -9.03
C GLY A 234 -0.55 23.14 -7.86
N GLY A 235 -1.38 22.39 -7.14
CA GLY A 235 -1.01 21.60 -5.96
C GLY A 235 0.17 20.66 -6.22
N LYS A 236 1.24 20.83 -5.44
CA LYS A 236 2.35 19.89 -5.34
C LYS A 236 2.14 19.05 -4.08
N ALA A 237 1.73 17.80 -4.27
CA ALA A 237 1.89 16.77 -3.24
C ALA A 237 3.39 16.66 -2.91
N GLY A 238 3.74 16.71 -1.63
CA GLY A 238 5.11 16.42 -1.20
C GLY A 238 5.52 14.99 -1.59
N PRO A 239 6.80 14.63 -1.46
CA PRO A 239 7.22 13.23 -1.61
C PRO A 239 6.48 12.45 -0.53
N GLY A 240 5.50 11.63 -0.92
CA GLY A 240 4.57 11.05 0.05
C GLY A 240 5.27 10.26 1.17
N ILE A 241 4.54 10.04 2.26
CA ILE A 241 5.11 9.60 3.53
C ILE A 241 5.54 8.12 3.47
N LEU A 242 6.75 7.79 3.95
CA LEU A 242 7.25 6.42 4.00
C LEU A 242 7.23 5.83 5.42
N GLY A 243 6.44 4.78 5.59
CA GLY A 243 6.55 3.87 6.72
C GLY A 243 7.56 2.77 6.50
N VAL A 244 8.37 2.44 7.51
CA VAL A 244 9.24 1.26 7.49
C VAL A 244 8.77 0.26 8.53
N ASN A 245 8.27 -0.88 8.06
CA ASN A 245 7.79 -1.95 8.91
C ASN A 245 8.91 -2.93 9.25
N LEU A 246 9.17 -3.12 10.54
CA LEU A 246 10.23 -3.96 11.08
C LEU A 246 9.63 -5.29 11.54
N GLY A 247 10.36 -6.39 11.33
CA GLY A 247 9.99 -7.71 11.80
C GLY A 247 11.20 -8.51 12.25
N LYS A 248 10.96 -9.53 13.07
CA LYS A 248 12.00 -10.47 13.50
C LYS A 248 12.29 -11.55 12.47
N ASN A 249 13.51 -12.05 12.43
CA ASN A 249 13.86 -13.26 11.72
C ASN A 249 13.16 -14.50 12.33
N LYS A 250 12.83 -15.47 11.49
CA LYS A 250 12.12 -16.70 11.91
C LYS A 250 12.88 -17.46 13.01
N THR A 251 14.20 -17.54 12.88
CA THR A 251 15.11 -18.27 13.77
C THR A 251 15.68 -17.42 14.91
N SER A 252 15.32 -16.13 15.00
CA SER A 252 15.82 -15.27 16.07
C SER A 252 15.20 -15.64 17.41
N GLU A 253 16.06 -15.86 18.41
CA GLU A 253 15.72 -16.13 19.81
C GLU A 253 15.38 -14.84 20.56
N ASP A 254 16.18 -13.78 20.38
CA ASP A 254 15.89 -12.45 20.92
C ASP A 254 15.18 -11.60 19.87
N ALA A 255 13.85 -11.68 19.88
CA ALA A 255 13.03 -10.86 19.01
C ALA A 255 13.31 -9.36 19.15
N ALA A 256 13.62 -8.87 20.36
CA ALA A 256 13.81 -7.44 20.59
C ALA A 256 15.09 -6.93 19.92
N ALA A 257 16.17 -7.72 19.93
CA ALA A 257 17.42 -7.39 19.25
C ALA A 257 17.21 -7.14 17.75
N ASP A 258 16.35 -7.94 17.10
CA ASP A 258 16.04 -7.77 15.67
C ASP A 258 15.36 -6.41 15.39
N TYR A 259 14.40 -6.01 16.22
CA TYR A 259 13.74 -4.71 16.06
C TYR A 259 14.69 -3.54 16.35
N VAL A 260 15.54 -3.66 17.38
CA VAL A 260 16.57 -2.67 17.72
C VAL A 260 17.55 -2.48 16.54
N GLN A 261 18.02 -3.57 15.94
CA GLN A 261 18.84 -3.50 14.73
C GLN A 261 18.09 -2.85 13.56
N GLY A 262 16.80 -3.17 13.44
CA GLY A 262 15.82 -2.49 12.57
C GLY A 262 15.88 -0.97 12.70
N VAL A 263 15.74 -0.48 13.93
CA VAL A 263 15.79 0.95 14.26
C VAL A 263 17.13 1.55 13.90
N HIS A 264 18.25 1.03 14.39
CA HIS A 264 19.57 1.63 14.14
C HIS A 264 19.90 1.76 12.65
N THR A 265 19.44 0.82 11.83
CA THR A 265 19.80 0.80 10.41
C THR A 265 18.83 1.60 9.55
N LEU A 266 17.52 1.53 9.81
CA LEU A 266 16.50 2.02 8.88
C LEU A 266 15.78 3.30 9.32
N SER A 267 15.84 3.66 10.60
CA SER A 267 15.08 4.79 11.16
C SER A 267 15.35 6.12 10.46
N GLN A 268 16.60 6.39 10.09
CA GLN A 268 17.00 7.61 9.36
C GLN A 268 16.31 7.79 8.00
N TYR A 269 15.75 6.74 7.41
CA TYR A 269 15.10 6.80 6.10
C TYR A 269 13.57 6.85 6.21
N ALA A 270 13.01 6.64 7.40
CA ALA A 270 11.60 6.43 7.63
C ALA A 270 10.94 7.72 8.12
N ASP A 271 9.73 8.01 7.62
CA ASP A 271 8.87 9.04 8.17
C ASP A 271 8.08 8.53 9.39
N TYR A 272 7.87 7.21 9.48
CA TYR A 272 7.45 6.52 10.70
C TYR A 272 7.93 5.06 10.69
N LEU A 273 8.08 4.47 11.87
CA LEU A 273 8.50 3.09 12.09
C LEU A 273 7.34 2.24 12.58
N VAL A 274 7.33 0.96 12.24
CA VAL A 274 6.31 0.02 12.71
C VAL A 274 6.96 -1.23 13.32
N ILE A 275 6.62 -1.54 14.56
CA ILE A 275 6.90 -2.81 15.20
C ILE A 275 5.80 -3.81 14.80
N ASN A 276 6.12 -4.77 13.92
CA ASN A 276 5.16 -5.81 13.52
C ASN A 276 5.27 -7.06 14.38
N ILE A 277 4.27 -7.25 15.25
CA ILE A 277 4.14 -8.40 16.16
C ILE A 277 2.88 -9.25 15.87
N SER A 278 2.28 -9.08 14.68
CA SER A 278 0.93 -9.57 14.42
C SER A 278 0.79 -10.55 13.26
N SER A 279 1.89 -10.84 12.55
CA SER A 279 1.90 -11.88 11.51
C SER A 279 1.53 -13.25 12.09
N PRO A 280 0.53 -13.96 11.55
CA PRO A 280 0.24 -15.35 11.93
C PRO A 280 1.27 -16.35 11.37
N ASN A 281 2.16 -15.89 10.49
CA ASN A 281 3.01 -16.75 9.66
C ASN A 281 4.43 -16.92 10.21
N THR A 282 4.72 -16.26 11.33
CA THR A 282 6.00 -16.34 12.05
C THR A 282 5.72 -16.95 13.43
N PRO A 283 6.18 -18.18 13.71
CA PRO A 283 5.89 -18.86 14.97
C PRO A 283 6.26 -18.01 16.20
N GLY A 284 5.40 -18.05 17.23
CA GLY A 284 5.59 -17.31 18.48
C GLY A 284 5.40 -15.79 18.40
N LEU A 285 5.35 -15.18 17.20
CA LEU A 285 5.35 -13.73 17.06
C LEU A 285 4.17 -13.05 17.76
N ARG A 286 2.96 -13.60 17.63
CA ARG A 286 1.75 -13.04 18.24
C ARG A 286 1.75 -13.06 19.77
N GLN A 287 2.60 -13.87 20.40
CA GLN A 287 2.78 -13.90 21.86
C GLN A 287 3.43 -12.61 22.38
N LEU A 288 4.13 -11.86 21.51
CA LEU A 288 4.70 -10.55 21.85
C LEU A 288 3.63 -9.47 22.10
N GLN A 289 2.37 -9.74 21.80
CA GLN A 289 1.25 -8.83 22.09
C GLN A 289 0.78 -8.91 23.56
N GLY A 290 1.24 -9.91 24.32
CA GLY A 290 0.95 -10.00 25.76
C GLY A 290 1.51 -8.80 26.52
N ARG A 291 0.80 -8.34 27.56
CA ARG A 291 1.08 -7.07 28.27
C ARG A 291 2.55 -6.86 28.62
N LYS A 292 3.20 -7.86 29.23
CA LYS A 292 4.60 -7.78 29.65
C LYS A 292 5.54 -7.75 28.44
N GLN A 293 5.37 -8.68 27.52
CA GLN A 293 6.21 -8.82 26.33
C GLN A 293 6.15 -7.57 25.46
N LEU A 294 4.95 -7.02 25.25
CA LEU A 294 4.75 -5.78 24.49
C LEU A 294 5.44 -4.60 25.18
N LYS A 295 5.24 -4.45 26.49
CA LYS A 295 5.85 -3.37 27.27
C LYS A 295 7.37 -3.42 27.20
N ASP A 296 7.96 -4.60 27.39
CA ASP A 296 9.41 -4.78 27.39
C ASP A 296 9.99 -4.54 25.98
N LEU A 297 9.32 -5.03 24.94
CA LEU A 297 9.72 -4.82 23.56
C LEU A 297 9.66 -3.33 23.17
N VAL A 298 8.52 -2.66 23.38
CA VAL A 298 8.35 -1.25 23.03
C VAL A 298 9.36 -0.38 23.75
N LYS A 299 9.62 -0.62 25.04
CA LYS A 299 10.65 0.12 25.78
C LYS A 299 12.05 -0.01 25.16
N LYS A 300 12.46 -1.23 24.79
CA LYS A 300 13.77 -1.46 24.16
C LYS A 300 13.87 -0.76 22.80
N VAL A 301 12.81 -0.84 21.99
CA VAL A 301 12.78 -0.24 20.66
C VAL A 301 12.72 1.30 20.72
N GLN A 302 11.95 1.86 21.66
CA GLN A 302 11.94 3.30 21.93
C GLN A 302 13.31 3.79 22.40
N ALA A 303 13.94 3.09 23.36
CA ALA A 303 15.29 3.45 23.82
C ALA A 303 16.29 3.47 22.66
N ALA A 304 16.30 2.44 21.82
CA ALA A 304 17.16 2.36 20.64
C ALA A 304 16.87 3.46 19.60
N ARG A 305 15.64 3.95 19.52
CA ARG A 305 15.27 5.09 18.66
C ARG A 305 15.74 6.39 19.28
N ASP A 306 15.46 6.59 20.55
CA ASP A 306 15.64 7.86 21.24
C ASP A 306 17.13 8.14 21.55
N GLU A 307 18.00 7.12 21.56
CA GLU A 307 19.46 7.29 21.67
C GLU A 307 20.15 7.72 20.36
N MET A 308 19.45 7.63 19.23
CA MET A 308 19.98 8.08 17.94
C MET A 308 20.02 9.62 17.88
N GLN A 309 20.90 10.17 17.05
CA GLN A 309 21.00 11.62 16.87
C GLN A 309 19.94 12.11 15.88
N TRP A 310 19.01 12.92 16.38
CA TRP A 310 17.95 13.52 15.58
C TRP A 310 18.19 15.01 15.34
N GLY A 311 17.80 15.48 14.15
CA GLY A 311 17.73 16.91 13.85
C GLY A 311 16.50 17.56 14.49
N GLU A 312 16.15 18.75 14.03
CA GLU A 312 15.00 19.51 14.55
C GLU A 312 13.66 18.77 14.41
N GLU A 313 13.52 17.89 13.42
CA GLU A 313 12.32 17.06 13.23
C GLU A 313 12.13 15.99 14.33
N GLY A 314 13.16 15.71 15.14
CA GLY A 314 13.12 14.68 16.17
C GLY A 314 13.08 13.23 15.63
N PRO A 315 12.83 12.24 16.51
CA PRO A 315 12.73 10.84 16.11
C PRO A 315 11.49 10.57 15.25
N PRO A 316 11.56 9.58 14.33
CA PRO A 316 10.36 9.14 13.62
C PRO A 316 9.32 8.55 14.60
N PRO A 317 8.01 8.79 14.41
CA PRO A 317 6.95 8.15 15.16
C PRO A 317 7.08 6.62 15.14
N LEU A 318 6.84 5.97 16.26
CA LEU A 318 6.93 4.52 16.43
C LEU A 318 5.54 3.93 16.68
N LEU A 319 5.11 3.11 15.73
CA LEU A 319 3.81 2.46 15.73
C LEU A 319 3.93 0.98 16.08
N VAL A 320 2.83 0.39 16.56
CA VAL A 320 2.70 -1.06 16.73
C VAL A 320 1.56 -1.59 15.87
N LYS A 321 1.82 -2.66 15.09
CA LYS A 321 0.80 -3.33 14.27
C LYS A 321 0.30 -4.58 14.97
N ILE A 322 -1.00 -4.60 15.30
CA ILE A 322 -1.64 -5.68 16.08
C ILE A 322 -2.49 -6.62 15.22
N ALA A 323 -2.72 -7.82 15.74
CA ALA A 323 -3.57 -8.83 15.13
C ALA A 323 -5.05 -8.54 15.40
N PRO A 324 -5.97 -8.98 14.53
CA PRO A 324 -7.41 -8.88 14.81
C PRO A 324 -7.92 -9.99 15.73
N ASP A 325 -7.16 -11.07 15.91
CA ASP A 325 -7.55 -12.25 16.67
C ASP A 325 -7.12 -12.10 18.13
N LEU A 326 -7.76 -11.18 18.85
CA LEU A 326 -7.44 -10.80 20.22
C LEU A 326 -8.68 -10.86 21.11
N SER A 327 -8.51 -11.27 22.37
CA SER A 327 -9.58 -11.15 23.36
C SER A 327 -9.77 -9.70 23.79
N LYS A 328 -10.90 -9.40 24.44
CA LYS A 328 -11.13 -8.07 25.03
C LYS A 328 -10.03 -7.69 26.03
N GLN A 329 -9.57 -8.64 26.85
CA GLN A 329 -8.50 -8.40 27.83
C GLN A 329 -7.18 -8.08 27.13
N ASP A 330 -6.86 -8.75 26.02
CA ASP A 330 -5.65 -8.45 25.23
C ASP A 330 -5.70 -7.01 24.69
N LEU A 331 -6.86 -6.56 24.19
CA LEU A 331 -7.03 -5.18 23.71
C LEU A 331 -6.85 -4.16 24.83
N GLU A 332 -7.45 -4.41 26.00
CA GLU A 332 -7.29 -3.55 27.18
C GLU A 332 -5.81 -3.45 27.61
N ASP A 333 -5.11 -4.57 27.62
CA ASP A 333 -3.69 -4.63 27.97
C ASP A 333 -2.81 -3.89 26.95
N ILE A 334 -3.04 -4.09 25.65
CA ILE A 334 -2.34 -3.40 24.58
C ILE A 334 -2.58 -1.89 24.67
N ALA A 335 -3.83 -1.45 24.85
CA ALA A 335 -4.17 -0.04 24.99
C ALA A 335 -3.51 0.59 26.21
N ALA A 336 -3.51 -0.11 27.36
CA ALA A 336 -2.86 0.35 28.58
C ALA A 336 -1.34 0.51 28.38
N VAL A 337 -0.68 -0.43 27.71
CA VAL A 337 0.76 -0.33 27.39
C VAL A 337 1.03 0.82 26.42
N ALA A 338 0.23 0.94 25.35
CA ALA A 338 0.39 1.97 24.35
C ALA A 338 0.25 3.38 24.96
N LEU A 339 -0.74 3.60 25.82
CA LEU A 339 -0.92 4.85 26.56
C LEU A 339 0.22 5.12 27.54
N ALA A 340 0.61 4.11 28.32
CA ALA A 340 1.65 4.26 29.36
C ALA A 340 3.03 4.58 28.77
N LEU A 341 3.36 4.01 27.61
CA LEU A 341 4.63 4.23 26.92
C LEU A 341 4.54 5.32 25.85
N ARG A 342 3.39 5.98 25.69
CA ARG A 342 3.15 7.01 24.66
C ARG A 342 3.57 6.53 23.27
N VAL A 343 3.11 5.34 22.88
CA VAL A 343 3.28 4.83 21.52
C VAL A 343 2.59 5.80 20.56
N ASP A 344 3.29 6.20 19.49
CA ASP A 344 2.86 7.29 18.63
C ASP A 344 1.65 6.94 17.75
N GLY A 345 1.42 5.65 17.49
CA GLY A 345 0.23 5.17 16.79
C GLY A 345 0.07 3.66 16.79
N LEU A 346 -1.10 3.18 16.36
CA LEU A 346 -1.38 1.74 16.23
C LEU A 346 -1.93 1.42 14.84
N ILE A 347 -1.55 0.28 14.28
CA ILE A 347 -2.10 -0.22 13.01
C ILE A 347 -3.03 -1.40 13.28
N ILE A 348 -4.28 -1.24 12.87
CA ILE A 348 -5.40 -2.14 13.20
C ILE A 348 -6.12 -2.52 11.91
N SER A 349 -5.85 -3.68 11.32
CA SER A 349 -5.08 -4.80 11.85
C SER A 349 -4.25 -5.51 10.78
N ASN A 350 -3.48 -6.49 11.22
CA ASN A 350 -2.95 -7.54 10.36
C ASN A 350 -4.05 -8.51 9.89
N THR A 351 -3.66 -9.53 9.15
CA THR A 351 -4.52 -10.64 8.70
C THR A 351 -5.11 -11.47 9.85
N THR A 352 -6.26 -12.10 9.63
CA THR A 352 -6.94 -12.98 10.61
C THR A 352 -6.68 -14.46 10.32
N ILE A 353 -6.65 -15.30 11.35
CA ILE A 353 -6.67 -16.76 11.18
C ILE A 353 -8.08 -17.33 11.02
N GLN A 354 -9.12 -16.51 11.26
CA GLN A 354 -10.50 -16.92 11.11
C GLN A 354 -10.86 -17.14 9.63
N ARG A 355 -11.91 -17.94 9.40
CA ARG A 355 -12.48 -18.24 8.07
C ARG A 355 -13.99 -18.04 8.13
N PRO A 356 -14.49 -16.79 8.23
CA PRO A 356 -15.93 -16.54 8.31
C PRO A 356 -16.65 -16.91 7.01
N ASP A 357 -17.94 -17.24 7.07
CA ASP A 357 -18.75 -17.44 5.87
C ASP A 357 -18.69 -16.20 4.95
N PRO A 358 -18.62 -16.36 3.61
CA PRO A 358 -18.60 -17.62 2.86
C PRO A 358 -17.21 -18.25 2.69
N VAL A 359 -16.14 -17.66 3.26
CA VAL A 359 -14.76 -18.16 3.08
C VAL A 359 -14.62 -19.60 3.54
N SER A 360 -15.21 -19.97 4.68
CA SER A 360 -15.24 -21.35 5.20
C SER A 360 -15.65 -22.43 4.18
N LYS A 361 -16.45 -22.07 3.17
CA LYS A 361 -16.99 -22.99 2.14
C LYS A 361 -16.10 -23.05 0.90
N ASN A 362 -15.10 -22.18 0.80
CA ASN A 362 -14.16 -22.16 -0.31
C ASN A 362 -13.11 -23.26 -0.09
N PRO A 363 -12.78 -24.11 -1.09
CA PRO A 363 -11.77 -25.17 -0.94
C PRO A 363 -10.39 -24.65 -0.49
N VAL A 364 -10.06 -23.39 -0.78
CA VAL A 364 -8.81 -22.74 -0.38
C VAL A 364 -8.78 -22.40 1.12
N ALA A 365 -9.91 -22.44 1.82
CA ALA A 365 -10.01 -22.07 3.23
C ALA A 365 -9.19 -22.97 4.16
N GLU A 366 -8.94 -24.21 3.75
CA GLU A 366 -8.08 -25.19 4.44
C GLU A 366 -6.61 -24.75 4.48
N GLU A 367 -6.20 -23.83 3.61
CA GLU A 367 -4.84 -23.31 3.61
C GLU A 367 -4.53 -22.57 4.91
N THR A 368 -3.37 -22.90 5.47
CA THR A 368 -2.84 -22.24 6.65
C THR A 368 -2.44 -20.79 6.36
N GLY A 369 -2.39 -19.98 7.42
CA GLY A 369 -1.94 -18.59 7.38
C GLY A 369 -3.07 -17.57 7.51
N GLY A 370 -2.74 -16.33 7.17
CA GLY A 370 -3.61 -15.17 7.40
C GLY A 370 -4.54 -14.86 6.23
N LEU A 371 -5.83 -14.74 6.52
CA LEU A 371 -6.87 -14.21 5.65
C LEU A 371 -6.89 -12.67 5.68
N SER A 372 -7.01 -12.09 4.50
CA SER A 372 -7.12 -10.64 4.24
C SER A 372 -8.23 -10.37 3.23
N GLY A 373 -8.53 -9.09 3.01
CA GLY A 373 -9.55 -8.65 2.06
C GLY A 373 -10.92 -8.48 2.70
N LYS A 374 -11.96 -8.42 1.86
CA LYS A 374 -13.31 -8.02 2.26
C LYS A 374 -13.86 -8.76 3.49
N PRO A 375 -13.64 -10.08 3.68
CA PRO A 375 -14.13 -10.80 4.86
C PRO A 375 -13.52 -10.33 6.19
N LEU A 376 -12.34 -9.68 6.16
CA LEU A 376 -11.69 -9.12 7.35
C LEU A 376 -12.28 -7.74 7.74
N PHE A 377 -13.06 -7.09 6.86
CA PHE A 377 -13.47 -5.69 7.07
C PHE A 377 -14.18 -5.49 8.40
N ASN A 378 -15.26 -6.24 8.67
CA ASN A 378 -16.05 -6.07 9.88
C ASN A 378 -15.24 -6.35 11.15
N LEU A 379 -14.50 -7.46 11.19
CA LEU A 379 -13.67 -7.82 12.34
C LEU A 379 -12.65 -6.71 12.62
N SER A 380 -11.87 -6.30 11.62
CA SER A 380 -10.85 -5.27 11.79
C SER A 380 -11.45 -3.89 12.11
N THR A 381 -12.66 -3.57 11.66
CA THR A 381 -13.36 -2.31 12.01
C THR A 381 -13.86 -2.32 13.44
N ASN A 382 -14.32 -3.47 13.95
CA ASN A 382 -14.71 -3.60 15.36
C ASN A 382 -13.51 -3.46 16.30
N ILE A 383 -12.39 -4.13 16.00
CA ILE A 383 -11.15 -3.96 16.79
C ILE A 383 -10.66 -2.51 16.75
N LEU A 384 -10.75 -1.85 15.59
CA LEU A 384 -10.40 -0.43 15.45
C LEU A 384 -11.27 0.45 16.36
N LYS A 385 -12.58 0.18 16.40
CA LYS A 385 -13.53 0.88 17.28
C LYS A 385 -13.19 0.69 18.75
N ASP A 386 -12.95 -0.56 19.16
CA ASP A 386 -12.62 -0.90 20.55
C ASP A 386 -11.32 -0.21 20.99
N MET A 387 -10.29 -0.24 20.14
CA MET A 387 -9.02 0.43 20.43
C MET A 387 -9.15 1.96 20.47
N TYR A 388 -10.00 2.56 19.63
CA TYR A 388 -10.26 4.00 19.71
C TYR A 388 -10.87 4.38 21.06
N VAL A 389 -11.85 3.61 21.54
CA VAL A 389 -12.47 3.81 22.86
C VAL A 389 -11.47 3.59 23.98
N LEU A 390 -10.72 2.48 23.96
CA LEU A 390 -9.75 2.13 25.00
C LEU A 390 -8.60 3.15 25.08
N THR A 391 -8.17 3.70 23.96
CA THR A 391 -7.15 4.77 23.89
C THR A 391 -7.73 6.16 24.08
N LYS A 392 -9.06 6.29 24.22
CA LYS A 392 -9.79 7.56 24.37
C LYS A 392 -9.48 8.55 23.24
N GLY A 393 -9.26 8.05 22.03
CA GLY A 393 -8.86 8.85 20.87
C GLY A 393 -7.51 9.58 21.00
N LYS A 394 -6.67 9.24 22.01
CA LYS A 394 -5.38 9.91 22.26
C LYS A 394 -4.25 9.41 21.37
N ILE A 395 -4.42 8.24 20.76
CA ILE A 395 -3.41 7.60 19.92
C ILE A 395 -3.96 7.55 18.49
N PRO A 396 -3.29 8.17 17.50
CA PRO A 396 -3.66 8.01 16.09
C PRO A 396 -3.69 6.54 15.67
N LEU A 397 -4.76 6.14 14.98
CA LEU A 397 -4.96 4.77 14.52
C LEU A 397 -4.90 4.70 13.00
N ILE A 398 -4.19 3.71 12.46
CA ILE A 398 -4.25 3.34 11.04
C ILE A 398 -5.19 2.14 10.87
N GLY A 399 -6.31 2.35 10.18
CA GLY A 399 -7.25 1.28 9.83
C GLY A 399 -6.76 0.45 8.64
N CYS A 400 -6.57 -0.85 8.82
CA CYS A 400 -6.10 -1.79 7.81
C CYS A 400 -6.97 -3.06 7.84
N GLY A 401 -7.43 -3.51 6.68
CA GLY A 401 -8.19 -4.76 6.55
C GLY A 401 -9.53 -4.57 5.86
N GLY A 402 -9.65 -5.18 4.68
CA GLY A 402 -10.90 -5.29 3.92
C GLY A 402 -11.46 -4.00 3.33
N VAL A 403 -10.70 -2.91 3.31
CA VAL A 403 -11.10 -1.65 2.68
C VAL A 403 -11.01 -1.80 1.17
N SER A 404 -12.13 -1.57 0.48
CA SER A 404 -12.24 -1.73 -0.97
C SER A 404 -12.91 -0.57 -1.72
N SER A 405 -13.39 0.45 -1.00
CA SER A 405 -14.06 1.65 -1.55
C SER A 405 -13.81 2.87 -0.66
N GLY A 406 -14.19 4.06 -1.13
CA GLY A 406 -14.15 5.28 -0.31
C GLY A 406 -15.12 5.21 0.87
N GLU A 407 -16.28 4.57 0.68
CA GLU A 407 -17.26 4.32 1.75
C GLU A 407 -16.70 3.37 2.83
N ASP A 408 -15.91 2.36 2.45
CA ASP A 408 -15.22 1.48 3.41
C ASP A 408 -14.15 2.26 4.20
N ALA A 409 -13.37 3.12 3.53
CA ALA A 409 -12.38 3.97 4.18
C ALA A 409 -13.06 4.96 5.14
N TYR A 410 -14.19 5.53 4.73
CA TYR A 410 -15.00 6.42 5.54
C TYR A 410 -15.52 5.74 6.81
N LYS A 411 -16.02 4.50 6.69
CA LYS A 411 -16.42 3.68 7.86
C LYS A 411 -15.27 3.39 8.81
N LYS A 412 -14.06 3.12 8.30
CA LYS A 412 -12.87 2.98 9.15
C LYS A 412 -12.58 4.28 9.91
N ILE A 413 -12.65 5.42 9.22
CA ILE A 413 -12.42 6.74 9.82
C ILE A 413 -13.44 6.99 10.93
N ARG A 414 -14.73 6.84 10.65
CA ARG A 414 -15.81 6.99 11.64
C ARG A 414 -15.70 6.03 12.83
N ALA A 415 -15.15 4.84 12.63
CA ALA A 415 -14.86 3.89 13.71
C ALA A 415 -13.66 4.32 14.58
N GLY A 416 -12.76 5.16 14.09
CA GLY A 416 -11.64 5.71 14.87
C GLY A 416 -10.30 5.80 14.14
N ALA A 417 -10.21 5.41 12.86
CA ALA A 417 -8.97 5.57 12.10
C ALA A 417 -8.71 7.03 11.73
N THR A 418 -7.46 7.46 11.89
CA THR A 418 -6.93 8.71 11.34
C THR A 418 -6.42 8.51 9.91
N LEU A 419 -5.78 7.37 9.65
CA LEU A 419 -5.26 6.97 8.34
C LEU A 419 -5.80 5.59 7.96
N VAL A 420 -5.81 5.25 6.67
CA VAL A 420 -6.35 3.97 6.17
C VAL A 420 -5.36 3.30 5.22
N GLN A 421 -5.15 1.99 5.35
CA GLN A 421 -4.29 1.22 4.48
C GLN A 421 -5.05 0.21 3.60
N LEU A 422 -4.59 0.08 2.35
CA LEU A 422 -5.06 -0.87 1.36
C LEU A 422 -4.00 -1.95 1.09
N TYR A 423 -4.46 -3.15 0.73
CA TYR A 423 -3.62 -4.20 0.13
C TYR A 423 -4.45 -5.04 -0.83
N THR A 424 -5.36 -5.86 -0.29
CA THR A 424 -6.06 -6.90 -1.07
C THR A 424 -6.90 -6.29 -2.19
N ALA A 425 -7.62 -5.20 -1.90
CA ALA A 425 -8.39 -4.49 -2.93
C ALA A 425 -7.48 -3.93 -4.02
N PHE A 426 -6.30 -3.37 -3.68
CA PHE A 426 -5.34 -2.90 -4.68
C PHE A 426 -4.79 -4.05 -5.53
N ALA A 427 -4.53 -5.22 -4.93
CA ALA A 427 -4.11 -6.41 -5.67
C ALA A 427 -5.15 -6.92 -6.69
N TYR A 428 -6.44 -6.59 -6.51
CA TYR A 428 -7.54 -6.97 -7.42
C TYR A 428 -8.04 -5.84 -8.32
N GLY A 429 -8.01 -4.59 -7.86
CA GLY A 429 -8.53 -3.42 -8.55
C GLY A 429 -7.46 -2.63 -9.30
N GLY A 430 -6.18 -2.78 -8.93
CA GLY A 430 -5.06 -2.10 -9.58
C GLY A 430 -5.04 -0.59 -9.33
N PRO A 431 -4.22 0.15 -10.10
CA PRO A 431 -3.99 1.59 -9.92
C PRO A 431 -5.26 2.46 -9.94
N ALA A 432 -6.24 2.15 -10.79
CA ALA A 432 -7.49 2.93 -10.90
C ALA A 432 -8.25 3.08 -9.57
N LEU A 433 -8.09 2.13 -8.65
CA LEU A 433 -8.80 2.11 -7.38
C LEU A 433 -8.42 3.29 -6.46
N ILE A 434 -7.19 3.80 -6.54
CA ILE A 434 -6.67 4.83 -5.62
C ILE A 434 -7.44 6.16 -5.79
N PRO A 435 -7.50 6.77 -7.00
CA PRO A 435 -8.28 7.99 -7.19
C PRO A 435 -9.78 7.81 -6.95
N GLU A 436 -10.34 6.61 -7.21
CA GLU A 436 -11.75 6.31 -6.94
C GLU A 436 -12.05 6.37 -5.44
N ILE A 437 -11.24 5.69 -4.63
CA ILE A 437 -11.39 5.69 -3.17
C ILE A 437 -11.26 7.11 -2.61
N LYS A 438 -10.31 7.92 -3.11
CA LYS A 438 -10.14 9.31 -2.67
C LYS A 438 -11.37 10.16 -3.01
N ALA A 439 -11.87 10.08 -4.25
CA ALA A 439 -13.05 10.83 -4.66
C ALA A 439 -14.30 10.42 -3.88
N GLU A 440 -14.55 9.12 -3.73
CA GLU A 440 -15.68 8.60 -2.95
C GLU A 440 -15.58 8.98 -1.47
N LEU A 441 -14.39 8.93 -0.87
CA LEU A 441 -14.19 9.33 0.53
C LEU A 441 -14.50 10.82 0.74
N ALA A 442 -14.03 11.69 -0.16
CA ALA A 442 -14.34 13.11 -0.12
C ALA A 442 -15.85 13.35 -0.19
N GLN A 443 -16.54 12.68 -1.12
CA GLN A 443 -18.01 12.74 -1.23
C GLN A 443 -18.71 12.26 0.04
N CYS A 444 -18.21 11.21 0.70
CA CYS A 444 -18.79 10.73 1.96
C CYS A 444 -18.66 11.75 3.10
N LEU A 445 -17.53 12.46 3.19
CA LEU A 445 -17.30 13.51 4.17
C LEU A 445 -18.22 14.71 3.93
N GLU A 446 -18.30 15.16 2.68
CA GLU A 446 -19.16 16.27 2.26
C GLU A 446 -20.64 15.95 2.49
N ARG A 447 -21.07 14.73 2.11
CA ARG A 447 -22.45 14.23 2.29
C ARG A 447 -22.90 14.31 3.75
N ASP A 448 -22.00 13.97 4.68
CA ASP A 448 -22.31 13.93 6.11
C ASP A 448 -21.94 15.24 6.82
N GLY A 449 -21.55 16.28 6.06
CA GLY A 449 -21.33 17.65 6.56
C GLY A 449 -19.99 17.89 7.27
N TYR A 450 -19.03 16.97 7.16
CA TYR A 450 -17.70 17.14 7.72
C TYR A 450 -16.85 18.08 6.85
N LYS A 451 -15.97 18.86 7.48
CA LYS A 451 -15.03 19.78 6.81
C LYS A 451 -13.61 19.24 6.75
N SER A 452 -13.31 18.18 7.48
CA SER A 452 -12.00 17.52 7.50
C SER A 452 -12.12 16.08 7.94
N ILE A 453 -11.07 15.28 7.70
CA ILE A 453 -10.94 13.93 8.24
C ILE A 453 -11.12 13.91 9.76
N TYR A 454 -10.51 14.87 10.47
CA TYR A 454 -10.50 14.93 11.93
C TYR A 454 -11.89 15.00 12.56
N GLU A 455 -12.82 15.72 11.93
CA GLU A 455 -14.20 15.78 12.40
C GLU A 455 -14.90 14.43 12.28
N ALA A 456 -14.55 13.62 11.28
CA ALA A 456 -15.12 12.29 11.08
C ALA A 456 -14.47 11.20 11.96
N VAL A 457 -13.18 11.33 12.34
CA VAL A 457 -12.46 10.31 13.12
C VAL A 457 -13.23 9.94 14.38
N GLY A 458 -13.68 8.69 14.53
CA GLY A 458 -14.33 8.21 15.76
C GLY A 458 -15.76 8.73 15.99
N ALA A 459 -16.41 9.31 14.98
CA ALA A 459 -17.79 9.78 15.06
C ALA A 459 -18.79 8.72 15.57
N ASP A 460 -18.58 7.44 15.24
CA ASP A 460 -19.44 6.33 15.66
C ASP A 460 -19.21 5.91 17.13
N CYS A 461 -18.18 6.46 17.78
CA CYS A 461 -17.83 6.23 19.17
C CYS A 461 -18.33 7.37 20.06
N ARG A 462 -18.15 8.63 19.63
CA ARG A 462 -18.56 9.81 20.40
C ARG A 462 -20.07 9.87 20.63
N ASN A 463 -20.87 9.47 19.64
CA ASN A 463 -22.33 9.47 19.75
C ASN A 463 -22.85 8.43 20.76
N ARG A 464 -22.07 7.38 21.07
CA ARG A 464 -22.45 6.39 22.10
C ARG A 464 -22.27 6.89 23.52
N GLU A 465 -21.26 7.73 23.80
CA GLU A 465 -21.15 8.37 25.12
C GLU A 465 -22.34 9.32 25.37
N PHE A 466 -22.77 10.06 24.34
CA PHE A 466 -23.94 10.95 24.44
C PHE A 466 -25.26 10.18 24.63
N LEU A 467 -25.43 9.02 23.98
CA LEU A 467 -26.59 8.14 24.17
C LEU A 467 -26.55 7.38 25.50
N ALA A 468 -25.36 6.99 25.98
CA ALA A 468 -25.19 6.36 27.29
C ALA A 468 -25.50 7.36 28.42
N ILE A 469 -25.13 8.64 28.27
CA ILE A 469 -25.45 9.69 29.25
C ILE A 469 -26.94 10.06 29.21
N SER A 470 -27.56 10.12 28.03
CA SER A 470 -28.99 10.44 27.90
C SER A 470 -29.96 9.29 28.20
N SER A 471 -29.46 8.04 28.27
CA SER A 471 -30.25 6.85 28.65
C SER A 471 -30.18 6.51 30.15
N VAL A 472 -29.35 7.20 30.95
CA VAL A 472 -29.50 7.18 32.41
C VAL A 472 -30.73 7.99 32.75
N SER A 473 -31.79 7.31 33.21
CA SER A 473 -32.99 7.98 33.72
C SER A 473 -32.57 9.08 34.70
N PRO A 474 -33.11 10.32 34.60
CA PRO A 474 -32.84 11.40 35.55
C PRO A 474 -32.97 10.94 37.01
N PHE A 475 -33.85 9.96 37.25
CA PHE A 475 -34.07 9.32 38.54
C PHE A 475 -32.85 8.54 39.08
N LEU A 476 -32.10 7.84 38.22
CA LEU A 476 -30.89 7.09 38.59
C LEU A 476 -29.70 8.02 38.84
N PHE A 477 -29.61 9.13 38.11
CA PHE A 477 -28.63 10.18 38.38
C PHE A 477 -28.94 10.89 39.72
N TYR A 478 -30.23 11.14 39.99
CA TYR A 478 -30.67 11.72 41.27
C TYR A 478 -30.42 10.77 42.45
N LEU A 479 -30.68 9.46 42.30
CA LEU A 479 -30.41 8.46 43.34
C LEU A 479 -28.91 8.29 43.63
N LYS A 480 -28.04 8.38 42.62
CA LYS A 480 -26.59 8.34 42.84
C LYS A 480 -26.10 9.56 43.63
N ASN A 481 -26.61 10.75 43.30
CA ASN A 481 -26.27 11.97 44.03
C ASN A 481 -26.89 11.99 45.44
N LEU A 482 -28.10 11.46 45.61
CA LEU A 482 -28.74 11.31 46.92
C LEU A 482 -27.95 10.33 47.83
N ALA A 483 -27.40 9.26 47.26
CA ALA A 483 -26.57 8.31 47.99
C ALA A 483 -25.21 8.89 48.40
N GLU A 484 -24.61 9.78 47.61
CA GLU A 484 -23.41 10.54 48.03
C GLU A 484 -23.75 11.61 49.07
N PHE A 485 -24.89 12.30 48.92
CA PHE A 485 -25.34 13.30 49.88
C PHE A 485 -25.65 12.68 51.26
N MET A 486 -26.29 11.50 51.29
CA MET A 486 -26.54 10.77 52.54
C MET A 486 -25.26 10.18 53.15
N LYS A 487 -24.21 9.90 52.37
CA LYS A 487 -22.89 9.52 52.93
C LYS A 487 -22.17 10.70 53.59
N LEU A 488 -22.33 11.90 53.03
CA LEU A 488 -21.77 13.14 53.61
C LEU A 488 -22.51 13.57 54.88
N GLU A 489 -23.82 13.34 55.00
CA GLU A 489 -24.58 13.63 56.24
C GLU A 489 -24.42 12.55 57.33
N ALA A 490 -24.10 11.30 56.97
CA ALA A 490 -23.98 10.22 57.94
C ALA A 490 -22.63 10.13 58.68
N GLY A 491 -21.61 10.90 58.27
CA GLY A 491 -20.33 10.98 58.99
C GLY A 491 -19.63 9.63 59.20
N VAL A 492 -19.67 8.74 58.20
CA VAL A 492 -18.94 7.47 58.23
C VAL A 492 -17.94 7.47 57.08
N ASP A 493 -16.66 7.55 57.44
CA ASP A 493 -15.50 7.37 56.55
C ASP A 493 -15.50 5.99 55.88
#